data_AF-A0A7S0EKM5-F1
#
_entry.id   AF-A0A7S0EKM5-F1
#
_cell.length_a   1.000
_cell.length_b   1.000
_cell.length_c   1.000
_cell.angle_alpha   90.00
_cell.angle_beta   90.00
_cell.angle_gamma   90.00
#
_symmetry.space_group_name_H-M   'P 1'
#
loop_
_entity.id
_entity.type
_entity.pdbx_description
1 polymer ?
#
loop_
_entity_poly.entity_id
_entity_poly.type
_entity_poly.pdbx_seq_one_letter_code
_entity_poly.pdbx_strand_id
1 'polypeptide(L)'
;RSFAAMRLVLFRSAWGLNLRADAARACAGVRAAGFDGIEASLTDIGGSQAERLAFGKAAQAEGLELILSAYSSWVNYEGACEAKPVSAHVATMLKELESLADLN
;
A
#
# COMPACT_ATOMS: atom_id res chain seq x y z
N ARG A 1 18.40 17.01 29.56
CA ARG A 1 17.82 16.94 28.19
C ARG A 1 17.12 15.59 28.10
N SER A 2 15.80 15.57 27.96
CA SER A 2 15.03 14.34 27.78
C SER A 2 15.37 13.79 26.40
N PHE A 3 15.88 12.56 26.31
CA PHE A 3 15.88 11.85 25.04
C PHE A 3 14.42 11.54 24.73
N ALA A 4 13.87 12.11 23.66
CA ALA A 4 12.59 11.66 23.14
C ALA A 4 12.71 10.14 22.96
N ALA A 5 11.86 9.38 23.66
CA ALA A 5 11.87 7.94 23.58
C ALA A 5 11.63 7.53 22.12
N MET A 6 12.58 6.83 21.52
CA MET A 6 12.39 6.24 20.19
C MET A 6 11.27 5.21 20.29
N ARG A 7 10.17 5.45 19.57
CA ARG A 7 9.04 4.54 19.49
C ARG A 7 9.29 3.53 18.38
N LEU A 8 9.22 2.23 18.68
CA LEU A 8 9.16 1.19 17.66
C LEU A 8 7.81 1.28 16.95
N VAL A 9 7.82 1.31 15.62
CA VAL A 9 6.61 1.34 14.78
C VAL A 9 6.47 0.00 14.10
N LEU A 10 5.28 -0.62 14.20
CA LEU A 10 5.01 -1.95 13.64
C LEU A 10 4.04 -1.85 12.47
N PHE A 11 4.47 -2.35 11.32
CA PHE A 11 3.65 -2.39 10.11
C PHE A 11 3.17 -3.81 9.80
N ARG A 12 1.93 -3.93 9.33
CA ARG A 12 1.41 -5.18 8.77
C ARG A 12 1.53 -5.16 7.26
N SER A 13 2.30 -6.09 6.70
CA SER A 13 2.31 -6.33 5.25
C SER A 13 0.94 -6.79 4.76
N ALA A 14 0.49 -6.29 3.60
CA ALA A 14 -0.75 -6.72 2.96
C ALA A 14 -0.70 -8.16 2.41
N TRP A 15 0.49 -8.77 2.33
CA TRP A 15 0.64 -10.12 1.80
C TRP A 15 -0.23 -11.14 2.55
N GLY A 16 -1.06 -11.84 1.78
CA GLY A 16 -2.00 -12.85 2.28
C GLY A 16 -3.25 -12.27 2.95
N LEU A 17 -3.48 -10.95 2.89
CA LEU A 17 -4.67 -10.29 3.42
C LEU A 17 -5.62 -9.91 2.29
N ASN A 18 -6.92 -10.06 2.52
CA ASN A 18 -7.95 -9.51 1.62
C ASN A 18 -8.41 -8.14 2.15
N LEU A 19 -7.60 -7.12 1.89
CA LEU A 19 -7.85 -5.75 2.35
C LEU A 19 -9.00 -5.06 1.58
N ARG A 20 -9.27 -5.50 0.34
CA ARG A 20 -10.23 -4.84 -0.58
C ARG A 20 -11.69 -5.12 -0.28
N ALA A 21 -11.98 -6.23 0.40
CA ALA A 21 -13.37 -6.64 0.64
C ALA A 21 -14.13 -5.65 1.53
N ASP A 22 -13.44 -5.05 2.50
CA ASP A 22 -14.00 -4.04 3.42
C ASP A 22 -12.83 -3.26 4.05
N ALA A 23 -12.52 -2.11 3.46
CA ALA A 23 -11.37 -1.29 3.88
C ALA A 23 -11.49 -0.82 5.34
N ALA A 24 -12.69 -0.44 5.78
CA ALA A 24 -12.93 0.04 7.13
C ALA A 24 -12.70 -1.08 8.15
N ARG A 25 -13.32 -2.24 7.92
CA ARG A 25 -13.14 -3.40 8.80
C ARG A 25 -11.69 -3.89 8.82
N ALA A 26 -11.01 -3.88 7.68
CA ALA A 26 -9.61 -4.27 7.60
C ALA A 26 -8.70 -3.34 8.42
N CYS A 27 -8.85 -2.02 8.26
CA CYS A 27 -8.05 -1.03 9.01
C CYS A 27 -8.32 -1.13 10.51
N ALA A 28 -9.59 -1.21 10.91
CA ALA A 28 -9.95 -1.40 12.33
C ALA A 28 -9.33 -2.68 12.91
N GLY A 29 -9.34 -3.78 12.15
CA GLY A 29 -8.71 -5.03 12.55
C GLY A 29 -7.19 -4.92 12.70
N VAL A 30 -6.51 -4.24 11.78
CA VAL A 30 -5.06 -4.00 11.85
C VAL A 30 -4.72 -3.16 13.08
N ARG A 31 -5.48 -2.10 13.35
CA ARG A 31 -5.27 -1.25 14.51
C ARG A 31 -5.52 -2.00 15.82
N ALA A 32 -6.60 -2.77 15.90
CA ALA A 32 -6.94 -3.58 17.06
C ALA A 32 -5.88 -4.66 17.35
N ALA A 33 -5.17 -5.14 16.33
CA ALA A 33 -4.05 -6.07 16.47
C ALA A 33 -2.74 -5.42 16.94
N GLY A 34 -2.73 -4.10 17.17
CA GLY A 34 -1.59 -3.37 17.73
C GLY A 34 -0.58 -2.86 16.70
N PHE A 35 -0.90 -2.89 15.41
CA PHE A 35 -0.06 -2.30 14.37
C PHE A 35 -0.29 -0.79 14.26
N ASP A 36 0.74 -0.10 13.80
CA ASP A 36 0.77 1.34 13.57
C ASP A 36 0.52 1.71 12.11
N GLY A 37 0.62 0.74 11.20
CA GLY A 37 0.41 0.99 9.80
C GLY A 37 0.31 -0.27 8.95
N ILE A 38 0.08 -0.05 7.67
CA ILE A 38 -0.03 -1.09 6.64
C ILE A 38 1.00 -0.79 5.56
N GLU A 39 1.74 -1.83 5.16
CA GLU A 39 2.55 -1.82 3.94
C GLU A 39 1.76 -2.55 2.85
N ALA A 40 1.46 -1.87 1.75
CA ALA A 40 0.59 -2.40 0.70
C ALA A 40 0.99 -1.92 -0.69
N SER A 41 0.59 -2.67 -1.71
CA SER A 41 0.63 -2.22 -3.10
C SER A 41 -0.65 -1.46 -3.49
N LEU A 42 -0.64 -0.80 -4.65
CA LEU A 42 -1.86 -0.22 -5.22
C LEU A 42 -2.95 -1.28 -5.43
N THR A 43 -2.57 -2.48 -5.86
CA THR A 43 -3.53 -3.55 -6.11
C THR A 43 -4.14 -4.05 -4.81
N ASP A 44 -3.37 -4.12 -3.72
CA ASP A 44 -3.87 -4.57 -2.41
C ASP A 44 -4.96 -3.67 -1.83
N ILE A 45 -4.93 -2.36 -2.14
CA ILE A 45 -5.86 -1.38 -1.56
C ILE A 45 -7.00 -0.96 -2.49
N GLY A 46 -6.98 -1.35 -3.77
CA GLY A 46 -8.08 -1.08 -4.69
C GLY A 46 -7.76 -1.29 -6.18
N GLY A 47 -8.78 -1.67 -6.94
CA GLY A 47 -8.74 -1.77 -8.40
C GLY A 47 -8.96 -0.44 -9.12
N SER A 48 -9.51 0.57 -8.44
CA SER A 48 -9.74 1.91 -8.97
C SER A 48 -9.15 3.02 -8.08
N GLN A 49 -8.97 4.23 -8.63
CA GLN A 49 -8.52 5.39 -7.86
C GLN A 49 -9.48 5.71 -6.70
N ALA A 50 -10.80 5.63 -6.94
CA ALA A 50 -11.81 5.86 -5.92
C ALA A 50 -11.71 4.87 -4.75
N GLU A 51 -11.49 3.58 -5.05
CA GLU A 51 -11.27 2.55 -4.02
C GLU A 51 -9.99 2.79 -3.22
N ARG A 52 -8.89 3.15 -3.89
CA ARG A 52 -7.60 3.45 -3.24
C ARG A 52 -7.69 4.65 -2.29
N LEU A 53 -8.36 5.72 -2.73
CA LEU A 53 -8.63 6.89 -1.89
C LEU A 53 -9.54 6.55 -0.71
N ALA A 54 -10.55 5.71 -0.92
CA ALA A 54 -11.43 5.24 0.16
C ALA A 54 -10.65 4.41 1.20
N PHE A 55 -9.73 3.56 0.76
CA PHE A 55 -8.83 2.83 1.65
C PHE A 55 -7.93 3.78 2.43
N GLY A 56 -7.33 4.78 1.77
CA GLY A 56 -6.52 5.82 2.42
C GLY A 56 -7.28 6.54 3.53
N LYS A 57 -8.53 6.92 3.28
CA LYS A 57 -9.42 7.54 4.29
C LYS A 57 -9.71 6.59 5.46
N ALA A 58 -9.93 5.30 5.19
CA ALA A 58 -10.17 4.30 6.23
C ALA A 58 -8.94 4.11 7.13
N ALA A 59 -7.74 4.02 6.54
CA ALA A 59 -6.50 3.93 7.31
C ALA A 59 -6.28 5.17 8.17
N GLN A 60 -6.50 6.36 7.60
CA GLN A 60 -6.39 7.63 8.33
C GLN A 60 -7.38 7.71 9.50
N ALA A 61 -8.62 7.26 9.32
CA ALA A 61 -9.63 7.26 10.38
C ALA A 61 -9.23 6.38 11.58
N GLU A 62 -8.48 5.31 11.34
CA GLU A 62 -7.94 4.41 12.37
C GLU A 62 -6.56 4.86 12.91
N GLY A 63 -6.04 6.00 12.43
CA GLY A 63 -4.72 6.50 12.81
C GLY A 63 -3.57 5.62 12.33
N LEU A 64 -3.77 4.87 11.24
CA LEU A 64 -2.76 4.02 10.63
C LEU A 64 -1.94 4.80 9.60
N GLU A 65 -0.63 4.56 9.60
CA GLU A 65 0.27 4.99 8.53
C GLU A 65 0.17 4.02 7.33
N LEU A 66 0.30 4.56 6.11
CA LEU A 66 0.36 3.76 4.89
C LEU A 66 1.72 3.90 4.22
N ILE A 67 2.37 2.76 4.01
CA ILE A 67 3.53 2.65 3.13
C ILE A 67 3.04 2.00 1.84
N LEU A 68 3.10 2.75 0.74
CA LEU A 68 2.73 2.24 -0.58
C LEU A 68 3.97 1.81 -1.36
N SER A 69 4.06 0.52 -1.65
CA SER A 69 5.21 -0.08 -2.32
C SER A 69 4.96 -0.14 -3.83
N ALA A 70 5.71 0.66 -4.61
CA ALA A 70 5.77 0.56 -6.07
C ALA A 70 6.22 -0.84 -6.53
N TYR A 71 7.01 -1.52 -5.69
CA TYR A 71 7.54 -2.86 -5.94
C TYR A 71 7.16 -3.81 -4.81
N SER A 72 5.90 -4.24 -4.84
CA SER A 72 5.36 -5.25 -3.91
C SER A 72 5.33 -6.66 -4.50
N SER A 73 5.34 -6.77 -5.82
CA SER A 73 5.49 -8.00 -6.61
C SER A 73 5.73 -7.61 -8.07
N TRP A 74 6.62 -8.32 -8.76
CA TRP A 74 6.80 -8.18 -10.22
C TRP A 74 5.46 -8.24 -10.95
N VAL A 75 4.63 -9.22 -10.58
CA VAL A 75 3.33 -9.47 -11.24
C VAL A 75 2.35 -8.30 -11.06
N ASN A 76 2.47 -7.51 -9.99
CA ASN A 76 1.52 -6.45 -9.68
C ASN A 76 1.55 -5.30 -10.69
N TYR A 77 2.71 -5.00 -11.26
CA TYR A 77 2.86 -3.91 -12.24
C TYR A 77 3.35 -4.41 -13.61
N GLU A 78 4.17 -5.47 -13.68
CA GLU A 78 4.68 -6.02 -14.95
C GLU A 78 3.75 -7.06 -15.58
N GLY A 79 2.90 -7.72 -14.78
CA GLY A 79 2.10 -8.86 -15.22
C GLY A 79 2.91 -10.15 -15.38
N ALA A 80 2.54 -10.97 -16.37
CA ALA A 80 3.31 -12.16 -16.71
C ALA A 80 4.72 -11.78 -17.19
N CYS A 81 5.72 -12.60 -16.90
CA CYS A 81 7.08 -12.39 -17.42
C CYS A 81 7.07 -12.67 -18.93
N GLU A 82 7.04 -11.61 -19.72
CA GLU A 82 7.03 -11.64 -21.18
C GLU A 82 8.30 -11.00 -21.73
N ALA A 83 8.73 -11.44 -22.92
CA ALA A 83 9.85 -10.82 -23.61
C ALA A 83 9.45 -9.42 -24.11
N LYS A 84 9.86 -8.38 -23.38
CA LYS A 84 9.71 -6.97 -23.79
C LYS A 84 11.03 -6.22 -23.60
N PRO A 85 11.28 -5.15 -24.38
CA PRO A 85 12.51 -4.38 -24.23
C PRO A 85 12.57 -3.72 -22.85
N VAL A 86 13.79 -3.49 -22.33
CA VAL A 86 14.03 -2.82 -21.03
C VAL A 86 13.28 -1.49 -20.93
N SER A 87 13.18 -0.73 -22.03
CA SER A 87 12.43 0.53 -22.08
C SER A 87 10.94 0.37 -21.76
N ALA A 88 10.33 -0.76 -22.13
CA ALA A 88 8.93 -1.04 -21.82
C ALA A 88 8.75 -1.32 -20.32
N HIS A 89 9.66 -2.07 -19.68
CA HIS A 89 9.66 -2.28 -18.22
C HIS A 89 9.79 -0.96 -17.47
N VAL A 90 10.72 -0.10 -17.89
CA VAL A 90 10.91 1.23 -17.29
C VAL A 90 9.65 2.09 -17.42
N ALA A 91 9.01 2.10 -18.59
CA ALA A 91 7.77 2.85 -18.80
C ALA A 91 6.64 2.36 -17.88
N THR A 92 6.52 1.04 -17.67
CA THR A 92 5.55 0.47 -16.73
C THR A 92 5.83 0.89 -15.28
N MET A 93 7.09 0.84 -14.84
CA MET A 93 7.49 1.29 -13.51
C MET A 93 7.18 2.78 -13.29
N LEU A 94 7.49 3.64 -14.27
CA LEU A 94 7.23 5.08 -14.18
C LEU A 94 5.73 5.37 -14.04
N LYS A 95 4.88 4.67 -14.79
CA LYS A 95 3.42 4.80 -14.69
C LYS A 95 2.88 4.39 -13.31
N GLU A 96 3.45 3.36 -12.69
CA GLU A 96 3.08 2.96 -11.32
C GLU A 96 3.48 4.04 -10.31
N LEU A 97 4.66 4.65 -10.46
CA LEU A 97 5.12 5.76 -9.62
C LEU A 97 4.25 7.01 -9.78
N GLU A 98 3.81 7.34 -11.00
CA GLU A 98 2.84 8.42 -11.24
C GLU A 98 1.52 8.13 -10.54
N SER A 99 1.01 6.90 -10.65
CA SER A 99 -0.24 6.48 -9.99
C SER A 99 -0.16 6.56 -8.46
N LEU A 100 1.03 6.34 -7.88
CA LEU A 100 1.29 6.52 -6.45
C LEU A 100 1.32 8.00 -6.06
N ALA A 101 1.94 8.85 -6.89
CA ALA A 101 2.00 10.29 -6.65
C ALA A 101 0.61 10.93 -6.64
N ASP A 102 -0.31 10.44 -7.48
CA ASP A 102 -1.71 10.91 -7.55
C ASP A 102 -2.58 10.57 -6.33
N LEU A 103 -2.07 9.78 -5.37
CA LEU A 103 -2.79 9.42 -4.13
C LEU A 103 -2.42 10.30 -2.92
N ASN A 104 -1.43 11.18 -3.05
CA ASN A 104 -1.02 12.11 -1.99
C ASN A 104 -1.80 13.44 -2.03
#